data_AF-A0A4R2D6R7-F1
#
_entry.id   AF-A0A4R2D6R7-F1
#
_cell.length_a   1.000
_cell.length_b   1.000
_cell.length_c   1.000
_cell.angle_alpha   90.00
_cell.angle_beta   90.00
_cell.angle_gamma   90.00
#
_symmetry.space_group_name_H-M   'P 1'
#
loop_
_entity.id
_entity.type
_entity.pdbx_description
1 polymer ?
#
loop_
_entity_poly.entity_id
_entity_poly.type
_entity_poly.pdbx_seq_one_letter_code
_entity_poly.pdbx_strand_id
1 'polypeptide(L)'
;MALSLKDAETDRLAREVAALTGESLTTAIRKALAERLERERRRRGQPSDLKRRLHAIGAACAALPDRDGRSADDIVGYDGDGLW
;
A
#
# COMPACT_ATOMS: atom_id res chain seq x y z
N MET A 1 7.18 -25.98 12.65
CA MET A 1 8.66 -26.11 12.58
C MET A 1 9.27 -24.85 13.13
N ALA A 2 10.15 -24.96 14.14
CA ALA A 2 10.85 -23.81 14.71
C ALA A 2 12.08 -23.49 13.85
N LEU A 3 12.23 -22.22 13.46
CA LEU A 3 13.42 -21.72 12.79
C LEU A 3 14.60 -21.85 13.77
N SER A 4 15.61 -22.67 13.46
CA SER A 4 16.85 -22.73 14.26
C SER A 4 17.84 -21.75 13.66
N LEU A 5 18.03 -20.62 14.33
CA LEU A 5 18.93 -19.56 13.89
C LEU A 5 20.21 -19.60 14.74
N LYS A 6 21.26 -20.21 14.21
CA LYS A 6 22.57 -20.32 14.86
C LYS A 6 23.51 -19.20 14.42
N ASP A 7 23.02 -17.97 14.54
CA ASP A 7 23.78 -16.78 14.19
C ASP A 7 23.83 -15.83 15.40
N ALA A 8 25.05 -15.53 15.85
CA ALA A 8 25.26 -14.76 17.08
C ALA A 8 24.81 -13.30 16.94
N GLU A 9 24.93 -12.72 15.74
CA GLU A 9 24.50 -11.36 15.46
C GLU A 9 22.98 -11.25 15.49
N THR A 10 22.27 -12.24 14.92
CA THR A 10 20.82 -12.22 14.93
C THR A 10 20.24 -12.44 16.33
N ASP A 11 20.85 -13.28 17.16
CA ASP A 11 20.44 -13.41 18.57
C ASP A 11 20.64 -12.09 19.33
N ARG A 12 21.78 -11.41 19.11
CA ARG A 12 22.04 -10.09 19.70
C ARG A 12 20.97 -9.06 19.30
N LEU A 13 20.70 -8.94 18.00
CA LEU A 13 19.70 -8.00 17.48
C LEU A 13 18.29 -8.33 18.00
N ALA A 14 17.92 -9.60 18.04
CA ALA A 14 16.62 -10.02 18.54
C ALA A 14 16.44 -9.69 20.03
N ARG A 15 17.49 -9.87 20.85
CA ARG A 15 17.48 -9.49 22.27
C ARG A 15 17.40 -7.98 22.47
N GLU A 16 18.12 -7.22 21.67
CA GLU A 16 18.10 -5.75 21.74
C GLU A 16 16.71 -5.19 21.41
N VAL A 17 16.09 -5.69 20.33
CA VAL A 17 14.71 -5.31 19.97
C VAL A 17 13.75 -5.69 21.09
N ALA A 18 13.83 -6.91 21.62
CA ALA A 18 12.97 -7.37 22.72
C ALA A 18 13.12 -6.50 23.99
N ALA A 19 14.35 -6.12 24.33
CA ALA A 19 14.63 -5.25 25.48
C ALA A 19 14.07 -3.83 25.28
N LEU A 20 14.20 -3.27 24.08
CA LEU A 20 13.69 -1.94 23.75
C LEU A 20 12.16 -1.89 23.68
N THR A 21 11.50 -2.97 23.24
CA THR A 21 10.05 -3.03 23.10
C THR A 21 9.34 -3.58 24.33
N GLY A 22 10.07 -4.19 25.28
CA GLY A 22 9.49 -4.89 26.43
C GLY A 22 8.76 -6.18 26.05
N GLU A 23 9.07 -6.74 24.89
CA GLU A 23 8.41 -7.94 24.35
C GLU A 23 9.24 -9.21 24.59
N SER A 24 8.60 -10.38 24.51
CA SER A 24 9.35 -11.64 24.49
C SER A 24 10.19 -11.74 23.20
N LEU A 25 11.32 -12.44 23.27
CA LEU A 25 12.20 -12.68 22.11
C LEU A 25 11.41 -13.23 20.90
N THR A 26 10.51 -14.18 21.14
CA THR A 26 9.65 -14.76 20.10
C THR A 26 8.68 -13.74 19.51
N THR A 27 8.09 -12.87 20.35
CA THR A 27 7.17 -11.81 19.90
C THR A 27 7.91 -10.78 19.06
N ALA A 28 9.08 -10.33 19.51
CA ALA A 28 9.91 -9.36 18.82
C ALA A 28 10.34 -9.88 17.44
N ILE A 29 10.84 -11.11 17.36
CA ILE A 29 11.23 -11.75 16.09
C ILE A 29 10.02 -11.87 15.15
N ARG A 30 8.88 -12.35 15.65
CA ARG A 30 7.66 -12.50 14.85
C ARG A 30 7.20 -11.16 14.28
N LYS A 31 7.19 -10.10 15.07
CA LYS A 31 6.78 -8.76 14.62
C LYS A 31 7.76 -8.19 13.60
N ALA A 32 9.07 -8.24 13.89
CA ALA A 32 10.09 -7.75 12.96
C ALA A 32 10.01 -8.43 11.58
N LEU A 33 9.80 -9.75 11.56
CA LEU A 33 9.62 -10.51 10.32
C LEU A 33 8.30 -10.14 9.61
N ALA A 34 7.20 -10.00 10.35
CA ALA A 34 5.91 -9.62 9.78
C ALA A 34 5.96 -8.21 9.15
N GLU A 35 6.56 -7.24 9.83
CA GLU A 35 6.74 -5.87 9.34
C GLU A 35 7.65 -5.82 8.11
N ARG A 36 8.74 -6.60 8.10
CA ARG A 36 9.61 -6.71 6.92
C ARG A 36 8.87 -7.35 5.75
N LEU A 37 8.12 -8.43 6.00
CA LEU A 37 7.34 -9.10 4.97
C LEU A 37 6.27 -8.18 4.38
N GLU A 38 5.57 -7.41 5.21
CA GLU A 38 4.58 -6.44 4.74
C GLU A 38 5.23 -5.31 3.91
N ARG A 39 6.36 -4.77 4.36
CA ARG A 39 7.13 -3.77 3.58
C ARG A 39 7.56 -4.33 2.23
N GLU A 40 8.02 -5.57 2.17
CA GLU A 40 8.41 -6.23 0.92
C GLU A 40 7.20 -6.52 0.01
N ARG A 41 6.07 -6.95 0.58
CA ARG A 41 4.81 -7.11 -0.17
C ARG A 41 4.32 -5.80 -0.77
N ARG A 42 4.43 -4.69 -0.03
CA ARG A 42 4.12 -3.35 -0.53
C ARG A 42 5.09 -2.90 -1.62
N ARG A 43 6.40 -3.06 -1.41
CA ARG A 43 7.45 -2.69 -2.37
C ARG A 43 7.36 -3.44 -3.69
N ARG A 44 7.11 -4.75 -3.63
CA ARG A 44 6.95 -5.58 -4.84
C ARG A 44 5.65 -5.28 -5.58
N GLY A 45 4.78 -4.47 -4.97
CA GLY A 45 3.39 -4.32 -5.36
C GLY A 45 2.67 -5.65 -5.22
N GLN A 46 1.36 -5.60 -5.01
CA GLN A 46 0.55 -6.49 -5.82
C GLN A 46 0.18 -5.65 -7.05
N PRO A 47 0.93 -5.73 -8.17
CA PRO A 47 0.54 -5.04 -9.41
C PRO A 47 -0.90 -5.37 -9.81
N SER A 48 -1.36 -6.57 -9.42
CA SER A 48 -2.72 -7.04 -9.63
C SER A 48 -3.76 -6.29 -8.80
N ASP A 49 -3.46 -5.77 -7.60
CA ASP A 49 -4.47 -5.11 -6.77
C ASP A 49 -4.70 -3.66 -7.20
N LEU A 50 -3.64 -2.88 -7.44
CA LEU A 50 -3.79 -1.50 -7.90
C LEU A 50 -4.46 -1.44 -9.27
N LYS A 51 -3.99 -2.24 -10.23
CA LYS A 51 -4.58 -2.29 -11.58
C LYS A 51 -6.05 -2.71 -11.53
N ARG A 52 -6.38 -3.74 -10.75
CA ARG A 52 -7.77 -4.20 -10.54
C ARG A 52 -8.62 -3.09 -9.92
N ARG A 53 -8.11 -2.40 -8.91
CA ARG A 53 -8.82 -1.34 -8.20
C ARG A 53 -9.06 -0.12 -9.08
N LEU A 54 -8.07 0.28 -9.89
CA LEU A 54 -8.23 1.34 -10.90
C LEU A 54 -9.28 0.97 -11.96
N HIS A 55 -9.26 -0.27 -12.47
CA HIS A 55 -10.28 -0.74 -13.40
C HIS A 55 -11.68 -0.78 -12.77
N ALA A 56 -11.81 -1.22 -11.52
CA ALA A 56 -13.10 -1.26 -10.83
C ALA A 56 -13.69 0.15 -10.66
N ILE A 57 -12.87 1.14 -10.30
CA ILE A 57 -13.29 2.55 -10.20
C ILE A 57 -13.71 3.06 -11.58
N GLY A 58 -12.89 2.85 -12.61
CA GLY A 58 -13.21 3.29 -13.97
C GLY A 58 -14.51 2.70 -14.50
N ALA A 59 -14.74 1.40 -14.28
CA ALA A 59 -15.99 0.73 -14.68
C ALA A 59 -17.20 1.27 -13.91
N ALA A 60 -17.06 1.54 -12.61
CA ALA A 60 -18.12 2.12 -11.80
C ALA A 60 -18.48 3.54 -12.28
N CYS A 61 -17.49 4.39 -12.56
CA CYS A 61 -17.70 5.74 -13.09
C CYS A 61 -18.36 5.70 -14.48
N ALA A 62 -17.91 4.81 -15.37
CA ALA A 62 -18.46 4.69 -16.72
C ALA A 62 -19.91 4.17 -16.75
N ALA A 63 -20.36 3.48 -15.70
CA ALA A 63 -21.74 3.00 -15.58
C ALA A 63 -22.72 4.07 -15.06
N LEU A 64 -22.23 5.22 -14.58
CA LEU A 64 -23.11 6.29 -14.11
C LEU A 64 -23.79 6.99 -15.30
N PRO A 65 -25.08 7.36 -15.16
CA PRO A 65 -25.78 8.09 -16.20
C PRO A 65 -25.18 9.50 -16.33
N ASP A 66 -25.00 9.93 -17.58
CA ASP A 66 -24.67 11.32 -17.86
C ASP A 66 -25.86 12.22 -17.52
N ARG A 67 -25.64 13.17 -16.62
CA ARG A 67 -26.65 14.12 -16.14
C ARG A 67 -26.42 15.54 -16.67
N ASP A 68 -25.31 15.77 -17.38
CA ASP A 68 -24.90 17.07 -17.87
C ASP A 68 -24.35 16.93 -19.28
N GLY A 69 -25.22 17.09 -20.27
CA GLY A 69 -24.85 16.96 -21.69
C GLY A 69 -24.07 18.15 -22.25
N ARG A 70 -23.64 19.10 -21.41
CA ARG A 70 -22.73 20.17 -21.83
C ARG A 70 -21.40 19.59 -22.27
N SER A 71 -20.77 20.21 -23.25
CA SER A 71 -19.41 19.83 -23.63
C SER A 71 -18.43 20.11 -22.48
N ALA A 72 -17.26 19.48 -22.50
CA ALA A 72 -16.22 19.75 -21.50
C ALA A 72 -15.88 21.26 -21.46
N ASP A 73 -15.86 21.93 -22.61
CA ASP A 73 -15.57 23.36 -22.72
C ASP A 73 -16.69 24.20 -22.11
N ASP A 74 -17.95 23.85 -22.35
CA ASP A 74 -19.12 24.52 -21.75
C ASP A 74 -19.22 24.30 -20.22
N ILE A 75 -18.70 23.16 -19.72
CA ILE A 75 -18.64 22.86 -18.29
C ILE A 75 -17.56 23.71 -17.61
N VAL A 76 -16.41 23.83 -18.26
CA VAL A 76 -15.26 24.58 -17.73
C VAL A 76 -15.50 26.08 -17.86
N GLY A 77 -16.21 26.53 -18.90
CA GLY A 77 -16.65 27.91 -19.09
C GLY A 77 -15.58 28.85 -19.63
N TYR A 78 -14.50 28.33 -20.20
CA TYR A 78 -13.50 29.16 -20.88
C TYR A 78 -13.98 29.54 -22.29
N ASP A 79 -13.62 30.74 -22.73
CA ASP A 79 -13.67 31.06 -24.16
C ASP A 79 -12.60 30.25 -24.94
N GLY A 80 -12.61 30.35 -26.28
CA GLY A 80 -11.67 29.64 -27.14
C GLY A 80 -10.19 29.96 -26.90
N ASP A 81 -9.89 30.99 -26.08
CA ASP A 81 -8.55 31.43 -25.71
C ASP A 81 -8.19 31.12 -24.24
N GLY A 82 -9.09 30.48 -23.47
CA GLY A 82 -8.81 30.06 -22.09
C GLY A 82 -9.02 31.15 -21.03
N LEU A 83 -9.74 32.23 -21.34
CA LEU A 83 -10.01 33.36 -20.44
C LEU A 83 -11.51 33.41 -20.06
N TRP A 84 -11.79 34.03 -18.90
CA TRP A 84 -13.11 34.16 -18.27
C TRP A 84 -13.85 35.42 -18.74
#